data_AF-A0A229T4I2-F1
#
_entry.id   AF-A0A229T4I2-F1
#
_cell.length_a   1.000
_cell.length_b   1.000
_cell.length_c   1.000
_cell.angle_alpha   90.00
_cell.angle_beta   90.00
_cell.angle_gamma   90.00
#
_symmetry.space_group_name_H-M   'P 1'
#
loop_
_entity.id
_entity.type
_entity.pdbx_description
1 polymer ?
#
loop_
_entity_poly.entity_id
_entity_poly.type
_entity_poly.pdbx_seq_one_letter_code
_entity_poly.pdbx_strand_id
1 'polypeptide(L)'
;MTNLDAVRSLAAQETGLATVAVARADGTVHASVVNAGVLDDPVSGRPAVAFVARGGAKKLELLRARGNATIVFRRGWTWAAVQGPVRLIGPDHPDPGFDPVGLPRLLRDIFTAAGGTHDDWDTYDRVMAQERRCAVFVEAARITGTA
;
A
#
# COMPACT_ATOMS: atom_id res chain seq x y z
N MET A 1 -18.41 0.48 -14.22
CA MET A 1 -17.61 -0.71 -13.84
C MET A 1 -16.49 -0.19 -12.95
N THR A 2 -16.39 -0.68 -11.72
CA THR A 2 -15.38 -0.20 -10.77
C THR A 2 -13.97 -0.47 -11.31
N ASN A 3 -13.14 0.57 -11.33
CA ASN A 3 -11.78 0.54 -11.86
C ASN A 3 -10.83 1.35 -10.95
N LEU A 4 -9.58 1.54 -11.37
CA LEU A 4 -8.60 2.31 -10.58
C LEU A 4 -8.93 3.81 -10.51
N ASP A 5 -9.65 4.39 -11.46
CA ASP A 5 -10.07 5.80 -11.38
C ASP A 5 -11.11 6.00 -10.27
N ALA A 6 -12.01 5.03 -10.10
CA ALA A 6 -12.94 5.01 -8.97
C ALA A 6 -12.18 4.90 -7.63
N VAL A 7 -11.13 4.07 -7.57
CA VAL A 7 -10.23 3.96 -6.40
C VAL A 7 -9.55 5.29 -6.11
N ARG A 8 -8.94 5.95 -7.11
CA ARG A 8 -8.32 7.28 -6.97
C ARG A 8 -9.31 8.31 -6.45
N SER A 9 -10.53 8.33 -7.01
CA SER A 9 -11.59 9.25 -6.63
C SER A 9 -12.07 9.05 -5.19
N LEU A 10 -12.17 7.79 -4.73
CA LEU A 10 -12.52 7.48 -3.34
C LEU A 10 -11.38 7.82 -2.39
N ALA A 11 -10.14 7.47 -2.73
CA ALA A 11 -8.96 7.78 -1.94
C ALA A 11 -8.82 9.29 -1.68
N ALA A 12 -9.03 10.12 -2.71
CA ALA A 12 -8.96 11.58 -2.59
C ALA A 12 -9.99 12.18 -1.61
N GLN A 13 -11.13 11.51 -1.39
CA GLN A 13 -12.19 12.02 -0.51
C GLN A 13 -11.91 11.81 0.98
N GLU A 14 -11.02 10.88 1.34
CA GLU A 14 -10.64 10.58 2.73
C GLU A 14 -9.10 10.60 2.91
N THR A 15 -8.37 11.43 2.15
CA THR A 15 -6.91 11.59 2.26
C THR A 15 -6.15 10.24 2.23
N GLY A 16 -6.53 9.39 1.28
CA GLY A 16 -5.96 8.05 1.06
C GLY A 16 -6.33 6.99 2.10
N LEU A 17 -7.22 7.29 3.05
CA LEU A 17 -7.60 6.33 4.09
C LEU A 17 -8.26 5.08 3.49
N ALA A 18 -7.75 3.91 3.88
CA ALA A 18 -8.21 2.62 3.40
C ALA A 18 -8.09 1.54 4.46
N THR A 19 -8.83 0.45 4.30
CA THR A 19 -8.70 -0.76 5.12
C THR A 19 -8.02 -1.86 4.31
N VAL A 20 -6.92 -2.41 4.83
CA VAL A 20 -6.26 -3.59 4.25
C VAL A 20 -6.57 -4.83 5.07
N ALA A 21 -6.89 -5.93 4.38
CA ALA A 21 -7.23 -7.22 4.94
C ALA A 21 -6.31 -8.32 4.38
N VAL A 22 -5.88 -9.23 5.26
CA VAL A 22 -5.01 -10.37 4.93
C VAL A 22 -5.51 -11.61 5.65
N ALA A 23 -5.63 -12.73 4.94
CA ALA A 23 -6.04 -14.00 5.52
C ALA A 23 -4.94 -14.60 6.43
N ARG A 24 -5.32 -15.21 7.55
CA ARG A 24 -4.43 -15.97 8.42
C ARG A 24 -4.47 -17.47 8.05
N ALA A 25 -3.51 -18.24 8.58
CA ALA A 25 -3.44 -19.69 8.33
C ALA A 25 -4.65 -20.44 8.91
N ASP A 26 -5.22 -19.92 10.00
CA ASP A 26 -6.39 -20.49 10.68
C ASP A 26 -7.73 -20.12 10.00
N GLY A 27 -7.68 -19.48 8.82
CA GLY A 27 -8.87 -19.03 8.09
C GLY A 27 -9.47 -17.71 8.59
N THR A 28 -8.96 -17.14 9.70
CA THR A 28 -9.40 -15.81 10.17
C THR A 28 -8.79 -14.69 9.32
N VAL A 29 -9.28 -13.45 9.50
CA VAL A 29 -8.79 -12.28 8.75
C VAL A 29 -8.16 -11.25 9.69
N HIS A 30 -6.97 -10.77 9.33
CA HIS A 30 -6.37 -9.58 9.93
C HIS A 30 -6.79 -8.37 9.12
N ALA A 31 -7.37 -7.36 9.76
CA ALA A 31 -7.72 -6.09 9.14
C ALA A 31 -7.00 -4.95 9.87
N SER A 32 -6.58 -3.93 9.11
CA SER A 32 -5.97 -2.73 9.66
C SER A 32 -6.17 -1.55 8.72
N VAL A 33 -6.10 -0.34 9.28
CA VAL A 33 -6.19 0.90 8.49
C VAL A 33 -4.81 1.31 7.97
N VAL A 34 -4.77 1.92 6.80
CA VAL A 34 -3.58 2.48 6.13
C VAL A 34 -3.96 3.75 5.36
N ASN A 35 -2.97 4.59 5.09
CA ASN A 35 -3.07 5.59 4.02
C ASN A 35 -2.43 4.99 2.77
N ALA A 36 -3.18 4.92 1.68
CA ALA A 36 -2.80 4.26 0.45
C ALA A 36 -3.17 5.09 -0.77
N GLY A 37 -2.38 4.92 -1.83
CA GLY A 37 -2.58 5.58 -3.12
C GLY A 37 -2.39 4.61 -4.28
N VAL A 38 -2.88 4.96 -5.46
CA VAL A 38 -2.66 4.15 -6.67
C VAL A 38 -1.35 4.56 -7.32
N LEU A 39 -0.42 3.62 -7.41
CA LEU A 39 0.92 3.77 -7.99
C LEU A 39 1.31 2.46 -8.68
N ASP A 40 2.08 2.55 -9.77
CA ASP A 40 2.61 1.34 -10.41
C ASP A 40 3.70 0.73 -9.53
N ASP A 41 3.74 -0.61 -9.47
CA ASP A 41 4.81 -1.35 -8.82
C ASP A 41 6.13 -1.05 -9.55
N PRO A 42 7.17 -0.53 -8.85
CA PRO A 42 8.40 -0.07 -9.48
C PRO A 42 9.24 -1.21 -10.10
N VAL A 43 8.96 -2.46 -9.75
CA VAL A 43 9.66 -3.63 -10.27
C VAL A 43 8.90 -4.23 -11.46
N SER A 44 7.59 -4.40 -11.33
CA SER A 44 6.78 -5.07 -12.37
C SER A 44 6.15 -4.12 -13.39
N GLY A 45 6.11 -2.82 -13.08
CA GLY A 45 5.40 -1.80 -13.88
C GLY A 45 3.87 -1.96 -13.88
N ARG A 46 3.33 -2.86 -13.05
CA ARG A 46 1.89 -3.15 -13.02
C ARG A 46 1.16 -2.18 -12.09
N PRO A 47 -0.08 -1.78 -12.44
CA PRO A 47 -0.90 -0.94 -11.57
C PRO A 47 -1.16 -1.61 -10.21
N ALA A 48 -0.95 -0.87 -9.14
CA ALA A 48 -1.13 -1.34 -7.78
C ALA A 48 -1.72 -0.27 -6.88
N VAL A 49 -2.18 -0.71 -5.70
CA VAL A 49 -2.43 0.18 -4.57
C VAL A 49 -1.25 0.05 -3.61
N ALA A 50 -0.59 1.16 -3.35
CA ALA A 50 0.61 1.23 -2.54
C ALA A 50 0.35 1.93 -1.19
N PHE A 51 1.00 1.43 -0.15
CA PHE A 51 1.04 2.09 1.17
C PHE A 51 2.38 1.83 1.86
N VAL A 52 2.66 2.64 2.89
CA VAL A 52 3.86 2.48 3.72
C VAL A 52 3.49 1.86 5.07
N ALA A 53 4.25 0.86 5.50
CA ALA A 53 4.10 0.23 6.81
C ALA A 53 5.40 0.33 7.62
N ARG A 54 5.28 0.46 8.94
CA ARG A 54 6.41 0.42 9.88
C ARG A 54 7.09 -0.95 9.85
N GLY A 55 8.41 -0.99 9.94
CA GLY A 55 9.17 -2.24 10.07
C GLY A 55 8.73 -3.04 11.30
N GLY A 56 8.71 -4.38 11.18
CA GLY A 56 8.27 -5.28 12.24
C GLY A 56 6.75 -5.27 12.52
N ALA A 57 5.94 -4.54 11.75
CA ALA A 57 4.49 -4.57 11.91
C ALA A 57 3.92 -5.97 11.59
N LYS A 58 2.98 -6.45 12.41
CA LYS A 58 2.35 -7.77 12.23
C LYS A 58 1.76 -7.99 10.84
N LYS A 59 1.23 -6.92 10.22
CA LYS A 59 0.70 -6.98 8.86
C LYS A 59 1.77 -7.35 7.83
N LEU A 60 3.02 -6.90 7.99
CA LEU A 60 4.11 -7.23 7.06
C LEU A 60 4.48 -8.71 7.10
N GLU A 61 4.50 -9.32 8.30
CA GLU A 61 4.70 -10.76 8.45
C GLU A 61 3.59 -11.55 7.73
N LEU A 62 2.34 -11.14 7.93
CA LEU A 62 1.19 -11.79 7.29
C LEU A 62 1.21 -11.61 5.77
N LEU A 63 1.49 -10.40 5.29
CA LEU A 63 1.60 -10.11 3.85
C LEU A 63 2.71 -10.94 3.21
N ARG A 64 3.87 -11.05 3.86
CA ARG A 64 4.98 -11.89 3.38
C ARG A 64 4.60 -13.37 3.34
N ALA A 65 3.93 -13.86 4.37
CA ALA A 65 3.56 -15.28 4.48
C ALA A 65 2.42 -15.68 3.54
N ARG A 66 1.59 -14.74 3.09
CA ARG A 66 0.38 -15.01 2.30
C ARG A 66 0.50 -14.58 0.84
N GLY A 67 1.31 -13.55 0.57
CA GLY A 67 1.53 -13.02 -0.77
C GLY A 67 0.30 -12.43 -1.44
N ASN A 68 -0.81 -12.21 -0.71
CA ASN A 68 -2.06 -11.67 -1.25
C ASN A 68 -2.78 -10.81 -0.20
N ALA A 69 -3.46 -9.76 -0.65
CA ALA A 69 -4.25 -8.88 0.21
C ALA A 69 -5.43 -8.27 -0.55
N THR A 70 -6.39 -7.78 0.22
CA THR A 70 -7.47 -6.92 -0.27
C THR A 70 -7.40 -5.57 0.42
N ILE A 71 -7.47 -4.48 -0.34
CA ILE A 71 -7.56 -3.11 0.19
C ILE A 71 -8.85 -2.46 -0.26
N VAL A 72 -9.56 -1.84 0.67
CA VAL A 72 -10.89 -1.26 0.46
C VAL A 72 -10.86 0.23 0.76
N PHE A 73 -11.35 1.00 -0.21
CA PHE A 73 -11.64 2.43 -0.10
C PHE A 73 -13.15 2.63 -0.09
N ARG A 74 -13.66 3.57 0.72
CA ARG A 74 -15.10 3.85 0.78
C ARG A 74 -15.43 5.29 1.14
N ARG A 75 -16.55 5.78 0.65
CA ARG A 75 -17.23 6.98 1.14
C ARG A 75 -18.71 6.67 1.29
N GLY A 76 -19.20 6.66 2.53
CA GLY A 76 -20.56 6.17 2.80
C GLY A 76 -20.74 4.74 2.27
N TRP A 77 -21.74 4.54 1.40
CA TRP A 77 -22.07 3.26 0.77
C TRP A 77 -21.38 3.02 -0.59
N THR A 78 -20.65 4.02 -1.10
CA THR A 78 -19.86 3.89 -2.33
C THR A 78 -18.47 3.38 -1.97
N TRP A 79 -18.05 2.27 -2.57
CA TRP A 79 -16.77 1.63 -2.23
C TRP A 79 -16.14 0.93 -3.43
N ALA A 80 -14.83 0.74 -3.33
CA ALA A 80 -14.03 -0.07 -4.25
C ALA A 80 -13.00 -0.88 -3.46
N ALA A 81 -12.89 -2.16 -3.78
CA ALA A 81 -11.89 -3.07 -3.26
C ALA A 81 -10.93 -3.49 -4.37
N VAL A 82 -9.65 -3.46 -4.07
CA VAL A 82 -8.57 -3.97 -4.91
C VAL A 82 -7.98 -5.19 -4.22
N GLN A 83 -7.95 -6.31 -4.92
CA GLN A 83 -7.37 -7.56 -4.43
C GLN A 83 -6.28 -8.04 -5.40
N GLY A 84 -5.17 -8.50 -4.83
CA GLY A 84 -4.16 -9.16 -5.63
C GLY A 84 -2.88 -9.53 -4.88
N PRO A 85 -1.89 -10.05 -5.63
CA PRO A 85 -0.57 -10.34 -5.11
C PRO A 85 0.08 -9.13 -4.42
N VAL A 86 0.91 -9.42 -3.42
CA VAL A 86 1.61 -8.39 -2.64
C VAL A 86 3.10 -8.41 -2.93
N ARG A 87 3.68 -7.23 -3.20
CA ARG A 87 5.13 -7.00 -3.16
C ARG A 87 5.49 -6.14 -1.96
N LEU A 88 6.59 -6.51 -1.31
CA LEU A 88 7.18 -5.79 -0.17
C LEU A 88 8.56 -5.31 -0.58
N ILE A 89 8.83 -4.02 -0.41
CA ILE A 89 10.14 -3.41 -0.70
C ILE A 89 10.55 -2.57 0.51
N GLY A 90 11.64 -2.96 1.16
CA GLY A 90 12.14 -2.24 2.34
C GLY A 90 13.40 -2.87 2.93
N PRO A 91 13.95 -2.31 4.02
CA PRO A 91 15.22 -2.77 4.58
C PRO A 91 15.20 -4.23 5.05
N ASP A 92 14.04 -4.71 5.52
CA ASP A 92 13.80 -6.11 5.92
C ASP A 92 13.21 -6.98 4.79
N HIS A 93 12.94 -6.36 3.64
CA HIS A 93 12.28 -6.96 2.49
C HIS A 93 13.00 -6.54 1.20
N PRO A 94 14.26 -6.98 0.98
CA PRO A 94 14.98 -6.67 -0.24
C PRO A 94 14.31 -7.34 -1.44
N ASP A 95 14.25 -6.62 -2.55
CA ASP A 95 13.74 -7.12 -3.82
C ASP A 95 14.88 -7.07 -4.86
N PRO A 96 15.20 -8.17 -5.56
CA PRO A 96 16.31 -8.20 -6.52
C PRO A 96 16.08 -7.28 -7.73
N GLY A 97 14.83 -6.90 -8.02
CA GLY A 97 14.48 -5.99 -9.11
C GLY A 97 14.46 -4.51 -8.71
N PHE A 98 14.82 -4.16 -7.48
CA PHE A 98 14.77 -2.79 -6.97
C PHE A 98 16.11 -2.36 -6.36
N ASP A 99 16.65 -1.22 -6.80
CA ASP A 99 17.84 -0.61 -6.18
C ASP A 99 17.47 0.00 -4.81
N PRO A 100 18.04 -0.49 -3.69
CA PRO A 100 17.77 0.04 -2.36
C PRO A 100 18.04 1.55 -2.21
N VAL A 101 18.92 2.13 -3.03
CA VAL A 101 19.18 3.59 -3.05
C VAL A 101 17.91 4.38 -3.40
N GLY A 102 17.00 3.80 -4.18
CA GLY A 102 15.73 4.42 -4.56
C GLY A 102 14.64 4.38 -3.49
N LEU A 103 14.84 3.66 -2.38
CA LEU A 103 13.79 3.44 -1.37
C LEU A 103 13.25 4.76 -0.76
N PRO A 104 14.08 5.74 -0.35
CA PRO A 104 13.57 6.98 0.22
C PRO A 104 12.61 7.69 -0.74
N ARG A 105 13.00 7.80 -2.02
CA ARG A 105 12.15 8.41 -3.05
C ARG A 105 10.83 7.65 -3.22
N LEU A 106 10.88 6.32 -3.28
CA LEU A 106 9.69 5.48 -3.40
C LEU A 106 8.71 5.71 -2.23
N LEU A 107 9.20 5.80 -1.00
CA LEU A 107 8.35 6.05 0.17
C LEU A 107 7.68 7.42 0.11
N ARG A 108 8.39 8.45 -0.37
CA ARG A 108 7.80 9.78 -0.63
C ARG A 108 6.71 9.72 -1.71
N ASP A 109 6.98 9.03 -2.82
CA ASP A 109 6.01 8.90 -3.92
C ASP A 109 4.73 8.20 -3.44
N ILE A 110 4.85 7.15 -2.63
CA ILE A 110 3.69 6.47 -2.01
C ILE A 110 2.95 7.40 -1.05
N PHE A 111 3.67 8.15 -0.22
CA PHE A 111 3.07 9.08 0.74
C PHE A 111 2.27 10.18 0.03
N THR A 112 2.83 10.77 -1.03
CA THR A 112 2.13 11.76 -1.86
C THR A 112 0.94 11.14 -2.59
N ALA A 113 1.08 9.93 -3.16
CA ALA A 113 -0.04 9.22 -3.80
C ALA A 113 -1.18 8.91 -2.81
N ALA A 114 -0.86 8.72 -1.53
CA ALA A 114 -1.81 8.52 -0.45
C ALA A 114 -2.42 9.84 0.10
N GLY A 115 -2.18 10.97 -0.55
CA GLY A 115 -2.72 12.28 -0.15
C GLY A 115 -1.94 12.99 0.95
N GLY A 116 -0.75 12.51 1.30
CA GLY A 116 0.14 13.16 2.25
C GLY A 116 0.89 14.35 1.66
N THR A 117 1.04 15.41 2.45
CA THR A 117 1.91 16.56 2.15
C THR A 117 2.97 16.69 3.25
N HIS A 118 4.19 17.09 2.90
CA HIS A 118 5.27 17.27 3.85
C HIS A 118 6.21 18.39 3.40
N ASP A 119 6.62 19.24 4.35
CA ASP A 119 7.45 20.41 4.07
C ASP A 119 8.95 20.16 4.32
N ASP A 120 9.29 19.16 5.16
CA ASP A 120 10.66 18.75 5.48
C ASP A 120 10.93 17.29 5.09
N TRP A 121 11.34 17.07 3.84
CA TRP A 121 11.59 15.73 3.33
C TRP A 121 12.83 15.04 3.92
N ASP A 122 13.79 15.80 4.46
CA ASP A 122 15.00 15.22 5.07
C ASP A 122 14.66 14.60 6.42
N THR A 123 13.82 15.27 7.22
CA THR A 123 13.26 14.69 8.44
C THR A 123 12.40 13.46 8.12
N TYR A 124 11.57 13.54 7.07
CA TYR A 124 10.76 12.40 6.62
C TYR A 124 11.64 11.17 6.34
N ASP A 125 12.66 11.31 5.50
CA ASP A 125 13.55 10.20 5.13
C ASP A 125 14.27 9.60 6.33
N ARG A 126 14.76 10.45 7.24
CA ARG A 126 15.41 10.00 8.47
C ARG A 126 14.45 9.16 9.32
N VAL A 127 13.22 9.61 9.51
CA VAL A 127 12.20 8.86 10.27
C VAL A 127 11.85 7.56 9.56
N MET A 128 11.66 7.58 8.22
CA MET A 128 11.36 6.38 7.45
C MET A 128 12.46 5.30 7.61
N ALA A 129 13.72 5.71 7.56
CA ALA A 129 14.87 4.84 7.74
C ALA A 129 14.97 4.29 9.17
N GLN A 130 14.84 5.15 10.19
CA GLN A 130 14.86 4.75 11.60
C GLN A 130 13.75 3.75 11.94
N GLU A 131 12.57 3.95 11.38
CA GLU A 131 11.42 3.06 11.56
C GLU A 131 11.43 1.85 10.63
N ARG A 132 12.49 1.69 9.82
CA ARG A 132 12.68 0.59 8.87
C ARG A 132 11.46 0.38 7.98
N ARG A 133 10.86 1.48 7.52
CA ARG A 133 9.58 1.43 6.81
C ARG A 133 9.69 0.65 5.50
N CYS A 134 8.60 -0.05 5.20
CA CYS A 134 8.45 -0.91 4.03
C CYS A 134 7.35 -0.33 3.14
N ALA A 135 7.65 -0.22 1.84
CA ALA A 135 6.66 -0.04 0.81
C ALA A 135 5.92 -1.37 0.59
N VAL A 136 4.59 -1.29 0.48
CA VAL A 136 3.71 -2.42 0.19
C VAL A 136 2.92 -2.10 -1.05
N PHE A 137 2.93 -2.99 -2.04
CA PHE A 137 2.14 -2.88 -3.26
C PHE A 137 1.16 -4.04 -3.31
N VAL A 138 -0.13 -3.75 -3.47
CA VAL A 138 -1.17 -4.73 -3.78
C VAL A 138 -1.52 -4.58 -5.26
N GLU A 139 -1.09 -5.53 -6.08
CA GLU A 139 -1.36 -5.51 -7.52
C GLU A 139 -2.87 -5.50 -7.79
N ALA A 140 -3.31 -4.70 -8.76
CA ALA A 140 -4.73 -4.55 -9.09
C ALA A 140 -5.29 -5.71 -9.93
N ALA A 141 -5.11 -6.95 -9.45
CA ALA A 141 -5.50 -8.16 -10.17
C ALA A 141 -7.03 -8.34 -10.24
N ARG A 142 -7.76 -7.86 -9.23
CA ARG A 142 -9.22 -7.84 -9.21
C ARG A 142 -9.72 -6.57 -8.56
N ILE A 143 -10.69 -5.92 -9.20
CA ILE A 143 -11.36 -4.73 -8.68
C ILE A 143 -12.87 -5.02 -8.61
N THR A 144 -13.46 -4.76 -7.45
CA THR A 144 -14.90 -4.93 -7.21
C THR A 144 -15.43 -3.76 -6.40
N GLY A 145 -16.68 -3.36 -6.60
CA GLY A 145 -17.25 -2.27 -5.83
C GLY A 145 -18.60 -1.80 -6.35
N THR A 146 -19.07 -0.70 -5.76
CA THR A 146 -20.27 0.03 -6.16
C THR A 146 -19.97 1.38 -6.79
N ALA A 147 -18.68 1.77 -6.80
CA ALA A 147 -18.18 2.98 -7.45
C ALA A 147 -17.98 2.81 -8.97
#